data_AF-A0AAE1YHD0-F1
#
_entry.id   AF-A0AAE1YHD0-F1
#
_cell.length_a   1.000
_cell.length_b   1.000
_cell.length_c   1.000
_cell.angle_alpha   90.00
_cell.angle_beta   90.00
_cell.angle_gamma   90.00
#
_symmetry.space_group_name_H-M   'P 1'
#
loop_
_entity.id
_entity.type
_entity.pdbx_description
1 polymer ?
#
loop_
_entity_poly.entity_id
_entity_poly.type
_entity_poly.pdbx_seq_one_letter_code
_entity_poly.pdbx_strand_id
1 'polypeptide(L)'
;MISKEYMHGFLESLGLCIFCLILFCRISCGAHYQYEACVPTNCSNGPNISFPFYVPDRQKSYCGYPGFVLYCSRDGFPVLRLPENDYVVEHIYYRNRSLHVYNAAVEPVIRSAGSSCLPRISNTSLAAAAGFDYVNVTGLHLFSNCTKPLPVELLENKIGCNSSEDGKNWDVALYDR
;
A
#
# COMPACT_ATOMS: atom_id res chain seq x y z
N MET A 1 -29.03 17.14 66.62
CA MET A 1 -29.55 17.91 65.47
C MET A 1 -28.39 18.23 64.55
N ILE A 2 -28.03 17.29 63.68
CA ILE A 2 -27.06 17.56 62.62
C ILE A 2 -27.83 18.37 61.58
N SER A 3 -27.38 19.61 61.40
CA SER A 3 -28.06 20.70 60.71
C SER A 3 -28.50 20.28 59.30
N LYS A 4 -29.80 20.45 59.00
CA LYS A 4 -30.35 20.30 57.63
C LYS A 4 -29.58 21.13 56.60
N GLU A 5 -28.96 22.22 57.02
CA GLU A 5 -28.14 23.07 56.15
C GLU A 5 -26.82 22.41 55.73
N TYR A 6 -26.26 21.54 56.59
CA TYR A 6 -25.04 20.78 56.26
C TYR A 6 -25.31 19.74 55.18
N MET A 7 -26.46 19.06 55.27
CA MET A 7 -26.93 18.12 54.24
C MET A 7 -27.22 18.82 52.90
N HIS A 8 -27.76 20.04 52.93
CA HIS A 8 -28.01 20.83 51.72
C HIS A 8 -26.71 21.28 51.04
N GLY A 9 -25.75 21.81 51.81
CA GLY A 9 -24.44 22.19 51.27
C GLY A 9 -23.65 20.99 50.70
N PHE A 10 -23.79 19.82 51.33
CA PHE A 10 -23.20 18.57 50.83
C PHE A 10 -23.83 18.12 49.50
N LEU A 11 -25.16 18.20 49.36
CA LEU A 11 -25.87 17.86 48.12
C LEU A 11 -25.50 18.80 46.96
N GLU A 12 -25.40 20.11 47.21
CA GLU A 12 -24.96 21.10 46.23
C GLU A 12 -23.51 20.88 45.78
N SER A 13 -22.61 20.63 46.74
CA SER A 13 -21.21 20.33 46.45
C SER A 13 -21.07 19.03 45.63
N LEU A 14 -21.85 17.99 45.96
CA LEU A 14 -21.89 16.74 45.20
C LEU A 14 -22.40 16.97 43.78
N GLY A 15 -23.46 17.77 43.62
CA GLY A 15 -24.02 18.13 42.32
C GLY A 15 -23.03 18.88 41.43
N LEU A 16 -22.34 19.89 41.99
CA LEU A 16 -21.26 20.62 41.32
C LEU A 16 -20.09 19.71 40.93
N CYS A 17 -19.68 18.81 41.82
CA CYS A 17 -18.64 17.82 41.51
C CYS A 17 -19.06 16.90 40.35
N ILE A 18 -20.28 16.38 40.36
CA ILE A 18 -20.80 15.53 39.28
C ILE A 18 -20.90 16.32 37.97
N PHE A 19 -21.38 17.56 38.01
CA PHE A 19 -21.46 18.43 36.83
C PHE A 19 -20.08 18.72 36.23
N CYS A 20 -19.11 19.05 37.08
CA CYS A 20 -17.71 19.21 36.67
C CYS A 20 -17.17 17.91 36.08
N LEU A 21 -17.38 16.76 36.72
CA LEU A 21 -16.96 15.46 36.19
C LEU A 21 -17.56 15.18 34.81
N ILE A 22 -18.85 15.48 34.58
CA ILE A 22 -19.49 15.31 33.26
C ILE A 22 -18.87 16.23 32.21
N LEU A 23 -18.60 17.50 32.55
CA LEU A 23 -17.94 18.45 31.66
C LEU A 23 -16.50 18.06 31.33
N PHE A 24 -15.72 17.61 32.32
CA PHE A 24 -14.34 17.15 32.14
C PHE A 24 -14.25 15.74 31.51
N CYS A 25 -15.28 14.90 31.65
CA CYS A 25 -15.33 13.56 31.05
C CYS A 25 -15.52 13.60 29.52
N ARG A 26 -16.03 14.70 28.96
CA ARG A 26 -15.99 14.92 27.49
C ARG A 26 -14.58 15.02 26.93
N ILE A 27 -13.57 15.29 27.77
CA ILE A 27 -12.20 15.60 27.36
C ILE A 27 -11.21 14.47 27.72
N SER A 28 -11.63 13.41 28.43
CA SER A 28 -10.69 12.41 28.96
C SER A 28 -10.78 11.03 28.29
N CYS A 29 -9.70 10.69 27.59
CA CYS A 29 -9.05 9.37 27.52
C CYS A 29 -9.78 8.20 26.84
N GLY A 30 -10.31 8.43 25.64
CA GLY A 30 -10.41 7.38 24.63
C GLY A 30 -9.87 7.98 23.33
N ALA A 31 -9.01 7.25 22.59
CA ALA A 31 -8.74 7.65 21.23
C ALA A 31 -10.10 7.77 20.51
N HIS A 32 -10.36 8.90 19.87
CA HIS A 32 -11.63 9.09 19.16
C HIS A 32 -11.84 7.89 18.22
N TYR A 33 -13.01 7.25 18.19
CA TYR A 33 -13.25 6.02 17.42
C TYR A 33 -12.82 6.14 15.95
N GLN A 34 -12.83 7.35 15.39
CA GLN A 34 -12.33 7.64 14.05
C GLN A 34 -10.80 7.52 13.94
N TYR A 35 -10.06 7.90 14.98
CA TYR A 35 -8.62 7.71 15.05
C TYR A 35 -8.25 6.22 15.16
N GLU A 36 -8.96 5.47 16.02
CA GLU A 36 -8.74 4.02 16.13
C GLU A 36 -8.98 3.30 14.80
N ALA A 37 -9.97 3.75 14.02
CA ALA A 37 -10.25 3.23 12.69
C ALA A 37 -9.15 3.51 11.64
N CYS A 38 -8.28 4.49 11.89
CA CYS A 38 -7.25 4.96 10.96
C CYS A 38 -5.82 4.69 11.45
N VAL A 39 -5.67 3.83 12.46
CA VAL A 39 -4.35 3.35 12.90
C VAL A 39 -3.62 2.75 11.69
N PRO A 40 -2.30 3.02 11.53
CA PRO A 40 -1.52 2.45 10.46
C PRO A 40 -1.63 0.91 10.41
N THR A 41 -1.69 0.36 9.21
CA THR A 41 -1.89 -1.07 8.97
C THR A 41 -0.93 -1.59 7.89
N ASN A 42 -0.90 -2.89 7.63
CA ASN A 42 -0.16 -3.48 6.51
C ASN A 42 -1.01 -4.57 5.82
N CYS A 43 -0.47 -5.27 4.83
CA CYS A 43 -1.14 -6.40 4.17
C CYS A 43 -0.71 -7.78 4.70
N SER A 44 -0.07 -7.82 5.87
CA SER A 44 0.77 -8.90 6.43
C SER A 44 2.24 -8.76 6.02
N ASN A 45 2.52 -8.60 4.73
CA ASN A 45 3.85 -8.30 4.20
C ASN A 45 3.92 -6.84 3.70
N GLY A 46 5.14 -6.38 3.42
CA GLY A 46 5.40 -5.06 2.84
C GLY A 46 5.41 -3.90 3.84
N PRO A 47 5.32 -2.65 3.35
CA PRO A 47 5.46 -1.45 4.18
C PRO A 47 4.22 -1.20 5.05
N ASN A 48 4.41 -0.38 6.09
CA ASN A 48 3.30 0.15 6.88
C ASN A 48 2.53 1.22 6.08
N ILE A 49 1.21 1.15 6.14
CA ILE A 49 0.25 1.90 5.35
C ILE A 49 -0.51 2.85 6.28
N SER A 50 -0.37 4.13 6.00
CA SER A 50 -1.03 5.23 6.69
C SER A 50 -1.45 6.29 5.67
N PHE A 51 -2.18 7.30 6.14
CA PHE A 51 -2.54 8.46 5.34
C PHE A 51 -1.35 8.98 4.51
N PRO A 52 -1.52 9.29 3.20
CA PRO A 52 -2.79 9.42 2.48
C PRO A 52 -3.37 8.10 1.96
N PHE A 53 -2.67 6.99 2.11
CA PHE A 53 -3.15 5.69 1.64
C PHE A 53 -4.12 5.06 2.64
N TYR A 54 -5.02 4.22 2.14
CA TYR A 54 -5.84 3.37 2.99
C TYR A 54 -6.09 2.02 2.35
N VAL A 55 -6.35 1.02 3.20
CA VAL A 55 -6.66 -0.34 2.76
C VAL A 55 -8.12 -0.67 3.10
N PRO A 56 -8.98 -0.94 2.10
CA PRO A 56 -10.33 -1.44 2.32
C PRO A 56 -10.30 -2.69 3.21
N ASP A 57 -11.35 -2.90 3.99
CA ASP A 57 -11.49 -4.01 4.94
C ASP A 57 -10.55 -4.00 6.16
N ARG A 58 -9.48 -3.20 6.16
CA ARG A 58 -8.60 -2.97 7.32
C ARG A 58 -8.77 -1.59 7.95
N GLN A 59 -9.07 -0.58 7.15
CA GLN A 59 -9.32 0.80 7.57
C GLN A 59 -10.65 1.29 7.00
N LYS A 60 -11.23 2.34 7.60
CA LYS A 60 -12.41 2.99 7.04
C LYS A 60 -12.02 3.88 5.85
N SER A 61 -12.93 4.09 4.90
CA SER A 61 -12.66 4.87 3.69
C SER A 61 -12.24 6.33 3.98
N TYR A 62 -12.70 6.91 5.09
CA TYR A 62 -12.30 8.26 5.52
C TYR A 62 -10.87 8.36 6.07
N CYS A 63 -10.15 7.23 6.19
CA CYS A 63 -8.77 7.20 6.68
C CYS A 63 -7.73 7.54 5.61
N GLY A 64 -8.13 7.57 4.33
CA GLY A 64 -7.25 7.90 3.22
C GLY A 64 -7.84 8.96 2.29
N TYR A 65 -7.02 9.37 1.34
CA TYR A 65 -7.40 10.33 0.32
C TYR A 65 -8.04 9.60 -0.88
N PRO A 66 -9.11 10.13 -1.48
CA PRO A 66 -9.71 9.54 -2.69
C PRO A 66 -8.66 9.34 -3.80
N GLY A 67 -8.61 8.15 -4.39
CA GLY A 67 -7.60 7.77 -5.40
C GLY A 67 -6.35 7.10 -4.84
N PHE A 68 -6.12 7.15 -3.52
CA PHE A 68 -4.94 6.55 -2.86
C PHE A 68 -5.27 5.21 -2.18
N VAL A 69 -6.15 4.42 -2.81
CA VAL A 69 -6.55 3.11 -2.29
C VAL A 69 -5.48 2.07 -2.60
N LEU A 70 -5.12 1.26 -1.60
CA LEU A 70 -4.26 0.09 -1.76
C LEU A 70 -5.05 -1.17 -1.40
N TYR A 71 -4.80 -2.26 -2.13
CA TYR A 71 -5.43 -3.56 -1.86
C TYR A 71 -4.38 -4.56 -1.38
N CYS A 72 -4.79 -5.56 -0.61
CA CYS A 72 -3.88 -6.65 -0.27
C CYS A 72 -3.98 -7.78 -1.30
N SER A 73 -2.84 -8.19 -1.84
CA SER A 73 -2.74 -9.40 -2.66
C SER A 73 -2.97 -10.65 -1.78
N ARG A 74 -3.21 -11.79 -2.44
CA ARG A 74 -3.30 -13.08 -1.74
C ARG A 74 -1.99 -13.46 -1.05
N ASP A 75 -0.87 -12.99 -1.58
CA ASP A 75 0.47 -13.18 -1.03
C ASP A 75 0.80 -12.18 0.10
N GLY A 76 -0.18 -11.33 0.46
CA GLY A 76 -0.09 -10.42 1.60
C GLY A 76 0.69 -9.14 1.34
N PHE A 77 0.93 -8.77 0.08
CA PHE A 77 1.58 -7.50 -0.26
C PHE A 77 0.56 -6.41 -0.64
N PRO A 78 0.85 -5.13 -0.35
CA PRO A 78 0.02 -4.03 -0.85
C PRO A 78 0.15 -3.87 -2.36
N VAL A 79 -0.98 -3.61 -3.01
CA VAL A 79 -1.12 -3.49 -4.46
C VAL A 79 -1.80 -2.17 -4.80
N LEU A 80 -1.13 -1.40 -5.66
CA LEU A 80 -1.69 -0.25 -6.37
C LEU A 80 -2.27 -0.74 -7.70
N ARG A 81 -3.56 -0.48 -7.93
CA ARG A 81 -4.21 -0.80 -9.21
C ARG A 81 -4.19 0.41 -10.12
N LEU A 82 -3.55 0.26 -11.27
CA LEU A 82 -3.59 1.22 -12.37
C LEU A 82 -4.42 0.62 -13.53
N PRO A 83 -4.85 1.42 -14.52
CA PRO A 83 -5.80 0.97 -15.53
C PRO A 83 -5.37 -0.30 -16.28
N GLU A 84 -4.08 -0.45 -16.58
CA GLU A 84 -3.56 -1.56 -17.39
C GLU A 84 -2.96 -2.70 -16.57
N ASN A 85 -2.36 -2.41 -15.41
CA ASN A 85 -1.67 -3.41 -14.62
C ASN A 85 -1.82 -3.15 -13.12
N ASP A 86 -1.66 -4.22 -12.34
CA ASP A 86 -1.50 -4.16 -10.90
C ASP A 86 -0.01 -4.05 -10.55
N TYR A 87 0.29 -3.23 -9.55
CA TYR A 87 1.64 -2.94 -9.12
C TYR A 87 1.79 -3.24 -7.63
N VAL A 88 2.75 -4.09 -7.28
CA VAL A 88 3.08 -4.37 -5.88
C VAL A 88 3.88 -3.21 -5.32
N VAL A 89 3.44 -2.68 -4.18
CA VAL A 89 4.11 -1.61 -3.45
C VAL A 89 5.20 -2.20 -2.57
N GLU A 90 6.45 -1.98 -2.99
CA GLU A 90 7.62 -2.45 -2.25
C GLU A 90 7.95 -1.50 -1.09
N HIS A 91 7.94 -0.18 -1.36
CA HIS A 91 8.26 0.84 -0.37
C HIS A 91 7.34 2.06 -0.47
N ILE A 92 7.04 2.66 0.68
CA ILE A 92 6.34 3.94 0.78
C ILE A 92 7.24 4.91 1.53
N TYR A 93 7.58 6.02 0.88
CA TYR A 93 8.43 7.07 1.44
C TYR A 93 7.58 8.28 1.81
N TYR A 94 6.96 8.26 2.99
CA TYR A 94 6.06 9.33 3.44
C TYR A 94 6.70 10.73 3.45
N ARG A 95 7.99 10.83 3.82
CA ARG A 95 8.72 12.11 3.80
C ARG A 95 8.84 12.68 2.39
N ASN A 96 9.11 11.80 1.41
CA ASN A 96 9.32 12.18 0.02
C ASN A 96 8.03 12.20 -0.79
N ARG A 97 6.92 11.72 -0.20
CA ARG A 97 5.60 11.56 -0.84
C ARG A 97 5.68 10.73 -2.12
N SER A 98 6.51 9.69 -2.08
CA SER A 98 6.72 8.78 -3.20
C SER A 98 6.51 7.32 -2.77
N LEU A 99 6.25 6.48 -3.74
CA LEU A 99 6.13 5.03 -3.57
C LEU A 99 6.98 4.33 -4.64
N HIS A 100 7.63 3.25 -4.24
CA HIS A 100 8.34 2.37 -5.15
C HIS A 100 7.49 1.14 -5.39
N VAL A 101 7.27 0.84 -6.67
CA VAL A 101 6.44 -0.26 -7.11
C VAL A 101 7.10 -1.05 -8.22
N TYR A 102 6.75 -2.33 -8.31
CA TYR A 102 7.04 -3.17 -9.46
C TYR A 102 5.76 -3.82 -9.98
N ASN A 103 5.76 -4.19 -11.25
CA ASN A 103 4.60 -4.82 -11.87
C ASN A 103 4.33 -6.19 -11.22
N ALA A 104 3.11 -6.43 -10.75
CA ALA A 104 2.73 -7.67 -10.05
C ALA A 104 2.91 -8.92 -10.93
N ALA A 105 2.91 -8.76 -12.25
CA ALA A 105 3.11 -9.85 -13.20
C ALA A 105 4.50 -10.50 -13.11
N VAL A 106 5.46 -9.86 -12.42
CA VAL A 106 6.80 -10.39 -12.16
C VAL A 106 6.83 -11.34 -10.95
N GLU A 107 5.82 -11.32 -10.06
CA GLU A 107 5.79 -12.18 -8.86
C GLU A 107 5.96 -13.68 -9.16
N PRO A 108 5.26 -14.29 -10.14
CA PRO A 108 5.44 -15.70 -10.48
C PRO A 108 6.87 -16.02 -10.95
N VAL A 109 7.48 -15.10 -11.71
CA VAL A 109 8.85 -15.24 -12.20
C VAL A 109 9.83 -15.27 -11.03
N ILE A 110 9.71 -14.33 -10.09
CA ILE A 110 10.52 -14.27 -8.87
C ILE A 110 10.35 -15.54 -8.03
N ARG A 111 9.10 -15.96 -7.77
CA ARG A 111 8.79 -17.17 -6.99
C ARG A 111 9.33 -18.46 -7.61
N SER A 112 9.34 -18.51 -8.94
CA SER A 112 9.84 -19.63 -9.72
C SER A 112 11.36 -19.60 -9.95
N ALA A 113 12.08 -18.67 -9.31
CA ALA A 113 13.51 -18.43 -9.53
C ALA A 113 13.86 -18.27 -11.03
N GLY A 114 12.99 -17.60 -11.79
CA GLY A 114 13.17 -17.38 -13.23
C GLY A 114 12.87 -18.57 -14.14
N SER A 115 12.30 -19.66 -13.61
CA SER A 115 11.91 -20.81 -14.43
C SER A 115 10.60 -20.60 -15.20
N SER A 116 9.73 -19.70 -14.74
CA SER A 116 8.52 -19.28 -15.47
C SER A 116 8.77 -18.08 -16.39
N CYS A 117 7.90 -17.93 -17.39
CA CYS A 117 8.02 -16.89 -18.41
C CYS A 117 7.32 -15.63 -17.90
N LEU A 118 7.79 -14.47 -18.34
CA LEU A 118 7.10 -13.24 -18.01
C LEU A 118 5.80 -13.18 -18.83
N PRO A 119 4.65 -12.96 -18.18
CA PRO A 119 3.40 -12.79 -18.93
C PRO A 119 3.44 -11.48 -19.72
N ARG A 120 2.49 -11.29 -20.63
CA ARG A 120 2.39 -10.05 -21.41
C ARG A 120 2.08 -8.87 -20.50
N ILE A 121 2.99 -7.91 -20.43
CA ILE A 121 2.84 -6.64 -19.70
C ILE A 121 2.50 -5.52 -20.70
N SER A 122 1.58 -4.64 -20.32
CA SER A 122 1.23 -3.42 -21.05
C SER A 122 1.95 -2.19 -20.52
N ASN A 123 2.09 -1.16 -21.36
CA ASN A 123 2.64 0.13 -20.95
C ASN A 123 1.83 0.70 -19.78
N THR A 124 2.54 1.21 -18.77
CA THR A 124 1.92 1.87 -17.63
C THR A 124 1.28 3.19 -18.08
N SER A 125 -0.01 3.39 -17.78
CA SER A 125 -0.61 4.72 -17.80
C SER A 125 -0.97 5.17 -16.38
N LEU A 126 -0.79 6.46 -16.12
CA LEU A 126 -1.35 7.09 -14.93
C LEU A 126 -2.64 7.77 -15.35
N ALA A 127 -3.75 7.36 -14.76
CA ALA A 127 -4.98 8.11 -14.92
C ALA A 127 -4.75 9.50 -14.32
N ALA A 128 -5.07 10.56 -15.07
CA ALA A 128 -4.91 11.94 -14.59
C ALA A 128 -5.65 12.22 -13.26
N ALA A 129 -6.68 11.42 -12.96
CA ALA A 129 -7.44 11.48 -11.72
C ALA A 129 -6.81 10.74 -10.52
N ALA A 130 -5.75 9.94 -10.74
CA ALA A 130 -5.15 9.09 -9.71
C ALA A 130 -4.21 9.85 -8.75
N GLY A 131 -3.83 11.10 -9.06
CA GLY A 131 -2.99 11.92 -8.19
C GLY A 131 -1.55 11.42 -8.06
N PHE A 132 -1.07 10.64 -9.03
CA PHE A 132 0.30 10.16 -9.11
C PHE A 132 0.99 10.76 -10.33
N ASP A 133 2.27 11.08 -10.15
CA ASP A 133 3.18 11.46 -11.22
C ASP A 133 4.39 10.54 -11.18
N TYR A 134 4.98 10.29 -12.35
CA TYR A 134 6.22 9.56 -12.40
C TYR A 134 7.41 10.44 -11.97
N VAL A 135 8.31 9.88 -11.17
CA VAL A 135 9.52 10.56 -10.69
C VAL A 135 10.73 9.72 -11.06
N ASN A 136 11.72 10.33 -11.72
CA ASN A 136 12.97 9.68 -12.16
C ASN A 136 12.74 8.38 -12.96
N VAL A 137 11.98 8.46 -14.05
CA VAL A 137 11.67 7.30 -14.90
C VAL A 137 12.84 6.94 -15.79
N THR A 138 13.16 5.65 -15.80
CA THR A 138 13.95 5.02 -16.85
C THR A 138 13.01 4.20 -17.75
N GLY A 139 13.07 4.42 -19.06
CA GLY A 139 12.30 3.63 -20.02
C GLY A 139 12.72 2.16 -19.97
N LEU A 140 11.75 1.25 -19.97
CA LEU A 140 11.99 -0.20 -20.00
C LEU A 140 11.39 -0.78 -21.28
N HIS A 141 12.23 -1.41 -22.08
CA HIS A 141 11.85 -2.13 -23.28
C HIS A 141 11.88 -3.63 -23.01
N LEU A 142 10.69 -4.23 -23.03
CA LEU A 142 10.53 -5.68 -22.89
C LEU A 142 10.37 -6.33 -24.25
N PHE A 143 11.25 -7.27 -24.57
CA PHE A 143 11.18 -8.09 -25.78
C PHE A 143 10.85 -9.52 -25.38
N SER A 144 9.74 -10.06 -25.86
CA SER A 144 9.27 -11.40 -25.53
C SER A 144 9.25 -12.33 -26.74
N ASN A 145 9.27 -13.64 -26.50
CA ASN A 145 9.26 -14.67 -27.55
C ASN A 145 10.42 -14.53 -28.56
N CYS A 146 11.59 -14.11 -28.08
CA CYS A 146 12.77 -14.02 -28.92
C CYS A 146 13.26 -15.43 -29.27
N THR A 147 13.38 -15.72 -30.57
CA THR A 147 13.76 -17.06 -31.10
C THR A 147 15.22 -17.19 -31.53
N LYS A 148 15.91 -16.05 -31.68
CA LYS A 148 17.30 -15.98 -32.16
C LYS A 148 18.27 -16.08 -30.99
N PRO A 149 19.42 -16.79 -31.13
CA PRO A 149 20.41 -16.93 -30.08
C PRO A 149 20.73 -15.58 -29.45
N LEU A 150 20.61 -15.50 -28.14
CA LEU A 150 20.85 -14.25 -27.42
C LEU A 150 22.37 -13.94 -27.44
N PRO A 151 22.80 -12.75 -27.91
CA PRO A 151 24.18 -12.33 -27.82
C PRO A 151 24.67 -12.34 -26.36
N VAL A 152 25.96 -12.62 -26.15
CA VAL A 152 26.56 -12.72 -24.80
C VAL A 152 26.33 -11.46 -23.96
N GLU A 153 26.34 -10.29 -24.60
CA GLU A 153 26.12 -8.98 -23.98
C GLU A 153 24.72 -8.82 -23.39
N LEU A 154 23.72 -9.54 -23.91
CA LEU A 154 22.33 -9.42 -23.48
C LEU A 154 21.92 -10.53 -22.51
N LEU A 155 22.82 -11.46 -22.18
CA LEU A 155 22.52 -12.54 -21.22
C LEU A 155 22.14 -11.99 -19.84
N GLU A 156 22.77 -10.89 -19.41
CA GLU A 156 22.47 -10.23 -18.12
C GLU A 156 21.06 -9.60 -18.10
N ASN A 157 20.52 -9.29 -19.29
CA ASN A 157 19.20 -8.70 -19.48
C ASN A 157 18.10 -9.75 -19.69
N LYS A 158 18.45 -11.05 -19.72
CA LYS A 158 17.48 -12.13 -19.88
C LYS A 158 16.54 -12.17 -18.67
N ILE A 159 15.24 -12.12 -18.93
CA ILE A 159 14.19 -12.27 -17.93
C ILE A 159 13.39 -13.53 -18.25
N GLY A 160 13.28 -14.44 -17.27
CA GLY A 160 12.39 -15.59 -17.38
C GLY A 160 12.83 -16.70 -18.34
N CYS A 161 12.08 -17.80 -18.18
CA CYS A 161 12.08 -19.11 -18.83
C CYS A 161 13.39 -19.82 -19.23
N ASN A 162 13.49 -21.04 -18.67
CA ASN A 162 14.32 -22.15 -19.13
C ASN A 162 13.40 -23.34 -19.41
N SER A 163 12.77 -23.40 -20.59
CA SER A 163 11.91 -24.53 -20.98
C SER A 163 12.73 -25.63 -21.66
N SER A 164 12.74 -26.80 -21.02
CA SER A 164 13.57 -27.98 -21.29
C SER A 164 13.32 -28.72 -22.61
N GLU A 165 12.61 -28.16 -23.60
CA GLU A 165 12.28 -28.93 -24.82
C GLU A 165 12.68 -28.31 -26.16
N ASP A 166 13.22 -27.09 -26.21
CA ASP A 166 14.01 -26.67 -27.40
C ASP A 166 14.93 -25.45 -27.18
N GLY A 167 15.03 -24.89 -25.98
CA GLY A 167 15.99 -23.85 -25.64
C GLY A 167 16.00 -22.63 -26.57
N LYS A 168 14.83 -22.21 -27.10
CA LYS A 168 14.76 -21.18 -28.15
C LYS A 168 13.89 -19.96 -27.83
N ASN A 169 13.06 -19.95 -26.79
CA ASN A 169 12.27 -18.77 -26.44
C ASN A 169 12.79 -18.14 -25.15
N TRP A 170 13.18 -16.87 -25.23
CA TRP A 170 13.59 -16.04 -24.09
C TRP A 170 12.91 -14.68 -24.14
N ASP A 171 12.76 -14.07 -22.96
CA ASP A 171 12.41 -12.66 -22.83
C ASP A 171 13.64 -11.87 -22.37
N VAL A 172 13.75 -10.62 -22.81
CA VAL A 172 14.87 -9.73 -22.52
C VAL A 172 14.30 -8.37 -22.13
N ALA A 173 14.85 -7.76 -21.08
CA ALA A 173 14.51 -6.40 -20.68
C ALA A 173 15.72 -5.48 -20.79
N LEU A 174 15.58 -4.46 -21.62
CA LEU A 174 16.55 -3.39 -21.79
C LEU A 174 16.00 -2.13 -21.16
N TYR A 175 16.87 -1.32 -20.56
CA TYR A 175 16.48 -0.03 -20.01
C TYR A 175 17.27 1.07 -20.72
N ASP A 176 16.64 2.23 -20.86
CA ASP A 176 17.31 3.43 -21.40
C ASP A 176 18.46 3.83 -20.47
N ARG A 177 19.64 4.07 -21.04
CA ARG A 177 20.81 4.57 -20.29
C ARG A 177 20.83 6.10 -20.25
#